data_AF-A0A964PWS7-F1
#
_entry.id   AF-A0A964PWS7-F1
#
_cell.length_a   1.000
_cell.length_b   1.000
_cell.length_c   1.000
_cell.angle_alpha   90.00
_cell.angle_beta   90.00
_cell.angle_gamma   90.00
#
_symmetry.space_group_name_H-M   'P 1'
#
loop_
_entity.id
_entity.type
_entity.pdbx_description
1 polymer ?
#
loop_
_entity_poly.entity_id
_entity_poly.type
_entity_poly.pdbx_seq_one_letter_code
_entity_poly.pdbx_strand_id
1 'polypeptide(L)'
;YGNALGQGMQAAALKPADFFGNQDVLYLMEDAATGEIRLSILWEWVHKGARLTEDDPETGARKGDVFTVEIFQRLFAEEMEKLRRAGDRDVHDDSKETSLPVAGEIVEAYVQSRVKAPWYIDLLNINIDNFDLATARKRIRMYLDAFAADGTRITKNLDFA
;
A
#
# COMPACT_ATOMS: atom_id res chain seq x y z
N TYR A 1 -4.38 1.44 5.48
CA TYR A 1 -5.77 1.03 5.73
C TYR A 1 -5.88 -0.49 5.71
N GLY A 2 -5.24 -1.13 6.68
CA GLY A 2 -5.09 -2.58 6.71
C GLY A 2 -6.19 -3.29 7.46
N ASN A 3 -7.04 -2.56 8.21
CA ASN A 3 -7.91 -3.00 9.34
C ASN A 3 -8.85 -4.20 9.06
N ALA A 4 -8.81 -4.71 7.82
CA ALA A 4 -9.47 -5.87 7.30
C ALA A 4 -8.80 -7.22 7.63
N LEU A 5 -7.65 -7.32 8.33
CA LEU A 5 -7.14 -8.63 8.78
C LEU A 5 -7.76 -9.11 10.11
N GLY A 6 -8.99 -8.69 10.43
CA GLY A 6 -9.78 -9.22 11.55
C GLY A 6 -9.29 -8.92 12.97
N GLN A 7 -8.05 -8.45 13.15
CA GLN A 7 -7.40 -8.34 14.46
C GLN A 7 -7.43 -6.94 15.09
N GLY A 8 -7.81 -5.90 14.34
CA GLY A 8 -7.81 -4.51 14.84
C GLY A 8 -6.42 -3.96 15.19
N MET A 9 -5.35 -4.67 14.84
CA MET A 9 -3.95 -4.30 15.12
C MET A 9 -3.36 -3.34 14.08
N GLN A 10 -4.10 -3.03 13.02
CA GLN A 10 -3.65 -2.13 11.96
C GLN A 10 -4.21 -0.74 12.20
N ALA A 11 -3.36 0.27 12.02
CA ALA A 11 -3.70 1.65 12.32
C ALA A 11 -4.99 2.11 11.60
N ALA A 12 -6.09 2.20 12.37
CA ALA A 12 -7.33 2.83 11.95
C ALA A 12 -7.15 4.36 11.84
N ALA A 13 -6.19 4.90 12.58
CA ALA A 13 -5.79 6.29 12.56
C ALA A 13 -4.35 6.40 12.01
N LEU A 14 -4.16 7.09 10.89
CA LEU A 14 -2.86 7.24 10.24
C LEU A 14 -2.27 8.62 10.50
N LYS A 15 -0.96 8.63 10.66
CA LYS A 15 -0.11 9.82 10.67
C LYS A 15 1.01 9.55 9.65
N PRO A 16 1.42 10.52 8.82
CA PRO A 16 2.58 10.31 7.94
C PRO A 16 3.80 9.93 8.79
N ALA A 17 4.60 8.98 8.32
CA ALA A 17 5.64 8.37 9.12
C ALA A 17 6.69 9.39 9.62
N ASP A 18 6.88 10.47 8.86
CA ASP A 18 7.75 11.60 9.22
C ASP A 18 7.32 12.35 10.49
N PHE A 19 6.05 12.20 10.91
CA PHE A 19 5.51 12.82 12.12
C PHE A 19 5.32 11.84 13.28
N PHE A 20 5.75 10.58 13.16
CA PHE A 20 5.72 9.63 14.28
C PHE A 20 6.47 10.20 15.50
N GLY A 21 5.92 9.97 16.70
CA GLY A 21 6.41 10.59 17.93
C GLY A 21 6.08 12.08 18.14
N ASN A 22 5.65 12.82 17.11
CA ASN A 22 5.23 14.22 17.27
C ASN A 22 3.80 14.30 17.83
N GLN A 23 3.65 14.82 19.05
CA GLN A 23 2.34 14.90 19.74
C GLN A 23 1.44 16.03 19.25
N ASP A 24 2.00 17.04 18.56
CA ASP A 24 1.25 18.19 18.03
C ASP A 24 0.53 17.84 16.72
N VAL A 25 0.87 16.71 16.10
CA VAL A 25 0.21 16.19 14.90
C VAL A 25 -0.79 15.12 15.32
N LEU A 26 -2.05 15.32 14.95
CA LEU A 26 -3.12 14.36 15.22
C LEU A 26 -3.11 13.20 14.22
N TYR A 27 -3.59 12.03 14.65
CA TYR A 27 -3.89 10.96 13.71
C TYR A 27 -5.22 11.25 13.01
N LEU A 28 -5.28 10.94 11.72
CA LEU A 28 -6.51 11.01 10.94
C LEU A 28 -7.14 9.63 10.90
N MET A 29 -8.41 9.53 11.26
CA MET A 29 -9.19 8.31 11.05
C MET A 29 -9.43 8.18 9.55
N GLU A 30 -8.82 7.17 8.93
CA GLU A 30 -8.94 6.98 7.49
C GLU A 30 -10.07 5.99 7.20
N ASP A 31 -10.47 5.91 5.93
CA ASP A 31 -11.35 4.86 5.45
C ASP A 31 -10.76 4.11 4.23
N ALA A 32 -11.52 3.15 3.68
CA ALA A 32 -11.09 2.42 2.50
C ALA A 32 -10.93 3.35 1.28
N ALA A 33 -11.76 4.40 1.18
CA ALA A 33 -11.68 5.35 0.08
C ALA A 33 -10.36 6.13 0.10
N THR A 34 -9.81 6.45 1.27
CA THR A 34 -8.45 7.00 1.38
C THR A 34 -7.41 6.04 0.79
N GLY A 35 -7.49 4.75 1.11
CA GLY A 35 -6.59 3.74 0.54
C GLY A 35 -6.71 3.65 -0.98
N GLU A 36 -7.95 3.54 -1.48
CA GLU A 36 -8.28 3.48 -2.90
C GLU A 36 -7.68 4.66 -3.68
N ILE A 37 -7.93 5.90 -3.23
CA ILE A 37 -7.46 7.07 -3.97
C ILE A 37 -5.93 7.19 -3.96
N ARG A 38 -5.27 6.87 -2.83
CA ARG A 38 -3.80 6.94 -2.72
C ARG A 38 -3.12 5.98 -3.70
N LEU A 39 -3.55 4.72 -3.75
CA LEU A 39 -2.96 3.74 -4.68
C LEU A 39 -3.32 4.05 -6.13
N SER A 40 -4.57 4.47 -6.37
CA SER A 40 -5.06 4.88 -7.69
C SER A 40 -4.22 6.02 -8.29
N ILE A 41 -3.84 7.00 -7.47
CA ILE A 41 -2.97 8.13 -7.88
C ILE A 41 -1.54 7.64 -8.14
N LEU A 42 -0.95 6.83 -7.26
CA LEU A 42 0.41 6.31 -7.44
C LEU A 42 0.54 5.52 -8.75
N TRP A 43 -0.44 4.66 -9.05
CA TRP A 43 -0.50 3.96 -10.34
C TRP A 43 -0.55 4.96 -11.49
N GLU A 44 -1.41 5.99 -11.41
CA GLU A 44 -1.51 6.97 -12.49
C GLU A 44 -0.23 7.77 -12.69
N TRP A 45 0.47 8.13 -11.61
CA TRP A 45 1.72 8.87 -11.71
C TRP A 45 2.80 8.06 -12.42
N VAL A 46 2.96 6.78 -12.05
CA VAL A 46 3.92 5.87 -12.68
C VAL A 46 3.56 5.61 -14.14
N HIS A 47 2.30 5.26 -14.43
CA HIS A 47 1.90 4.76 -15.75
C HIS A 47 1.54 5.86 -16.75
N LYS A 48 1.17 7.06 -16.30
CA LYS A 48 0.88 8.22 -17.17
C LYS A 48 2.04 9.23 -17.22
N GLY A 49 3.15 8.96 -16.52
CA GLY A 49 4.34 9.81 -16.53
C GLY A 49 4.09 11.18 -15.91
N ALA A 50 3.54 11.20 -14.69
CA ALA A 50 3.33 12.46 -13.97
C ALA A 50 4.66 13.21 -13.77
N ARG A 51 4.60 14.54 -13.84
CA ARG A 51 5.76 15.41 -13.64
C ARG A 51 5.74 15.99 -12.24
N LEU A 52 6.88 15.91 -11.56
CA LEU A 52 7.06 16.53 -10.26
C LEU A 52 6.97 18.05 -10.38
N THR A 53 6.27 18.68 -9.45
CA THR A 53 5.99 20.12 -9.48
C THR A 53 7.01 20.96 -8.72
N GLU A 54 7.77 20.32 -7.84
CA GLU A 54 8.70 20.95 -6.91
C GLU A 54 10.01 20.14 -6.85
N ASP A 55 11.08 20.83 -6.46
CA ASP A 55 12.36 20.18 -6.16
C ASP A 55 12.25 19.53 -4.78
N ASP A 56 12.86 18.36 -4.65
CA ASP A 56 13.05 17.69 -3.37
C ASP A 56 14.56 17.40 -3.19
N PRO A 57 15.27 18.29 -2.48
CA PRO A 57 16.70 18.14 -2.26
C PRO A 57 17.07 16.87 -1.48
N GLU A 58 16.18 16.36 -0.64
CA GLU A 58 16.46 15.18 0.20
C GLU A 58 16.50 13.91 -0.65
N THR A 59 15.60 13.80 -1.62
CA THR A 59 15.56 12.66 -2.54
C THR A 59 16.33 12.90 -3.85
N GLY A 60 16.77 14.14 -4.08
CA GLY A 60 17.47 14.58 -5.29
C GLY A 60 16.57 14.75 -6.51
N ALA A 61 15.24 14.65 -6.33
CA ALA A 61 14.28 14.83 -7.39
C ALA A 61 14.12 16.31 -7.76
N ARG A 62 13.97 16.61 -9.05
CA ARG A 62 13.83 17.98 -9.54
C ARG A 62 12.44 18.22 -10.10
N LYS A 63 12.02 19.48 -10.03
CA LYS A 63 10.85 19.96 -10.73
C LYS A 63 10.94 19.61 -12.21
N GLY A 64 9.88 18.99 -12.72
CA GLY A 64 9.76 18.55 -14.10
C GLY A 64 10.20 17.12 -14.37
N ASP A 65 10.89 16.47 -13.42
CA ASP A 65 11.23 15.05 -13.49
C ASP A 65 9.96 14.20 -13.56
N VAL A 66 10.05 13.07 -14.26
CA VAL A 66 8.95 12.12 -14.36
C VAL A 66 8.97 11.22 -13.12
N PHE A 67 7.82 10.99 -12.51
CA PHE A 67 7.67 10.03 -11.43
C PHE A 67 7.73 8.61 -11.99
N THR A 68 8.92 7.99 -11.94
CA THR A 68 9.15 6.66 -12.50
C THR A 68 8.91 5.55 -11.49
N VAL A 69 8.90 4.29 -11.97
CA VAL A 69 8.81 3.12 -11.09
C VAL A 69 10.01 3.02 -10.14
N GLU A 70 11.20 3.45 -10.57
CA GLU A 70 12.42 3.44 -9.74
C GLU A 70 12.31 4.45 -8.59
N ILE A 71 11.74 5.64 -8.85
CA ILE A 71 11.44 6.62 -7.80
C ILE A 71 10.42 6.05 -6.82
N PHE A 72 9.33 5.46 -7.33
CA PHE A 72 8.34 4.80 -6.49
C PHE A 72 8.96 3.72 -5.60
N GLN A 73 9.76 2.80 -6.16
CA GLN A 73 10.38 1.70 -5.42
C GLN A 73 11.31 2.19 -4.32
N ARG A 74 12.10 3.24 -4.59
CA ARG A 74 12.95 3.86 -3.57
C ARG A 74 12.12 4.42 -2.41
N LEU A 75 11.14 5.27 -2.71
CA LEU A 75 10.28 5.88 -1.69
C LEU A 75 9.50 4.81 -0.92
N PHE A 76 8.99 3.80 -1.62
CA PHE A 76 8.28 2.68 -1.01
C PHE A 76 9.17 1.93 -0.01
N ALA A 77 10.41 1.63 -0.37
CA ALA A 77 11.36 0.96 0.53
C ALA A 77 11.68 1.82 1.77
N GLU A 78 11.87 3.13 1.58
CA GLU A 78 12.11 4.08 2.67
C GLU A 78 10.91 4.15 3.63
N GLU A 79 9.69 4.28 3.11
CA GLU A 79 8.46 4.31 3.92
C GLU A 79 8.22 3.00 4.65
N MET A 80 8.44 1.86 3.99
CA MET A 80 8.32 0.54 4.64
C MET A 80 9.30 0.39 5.81
N GLU A 81 10.52 0.91 5.67
CA GLU A 81 11.51 0.89 6.77
C GLU A 81 11.13 1.84 7.91
N LYS A 82 10.57 3.03 7.60
CA LYS A 82 10.02 3.93 8.63
C LYS A 82 8.90 3.24 9.43
N LEU A 83 7.97 2.55 8.75
CA LEU A 83 6.89 1.79 9.39
C LEU A 83 7.44 0.64 10.26
N ARG A 84 8.46 -0.08 9.78
CA ARG A 84 9.13 -1.16 10.52
C ARG A 84 9.77 -0.66 11.81
N ARG A 85 10.39 0.53 11.79
CA ARG A 85 11.11 1.13 12.92
C ARG A 85 10.22 1.93 13.88
N ALA A 86 9.00 2.26 13.48
CA ALA A 86 8.06 3.03 14.29
C ALA A 86 7.80 2.36 15.65
N GLY A 87 7.46 3.14 16.67
CA GLY A 87 7.08 2.56 17.96
C GLY A 87 5.72 1.86 17.90
N ASP A 88 5.45 0.95 18.83
CA ASP A 88 4.21 0.15 18.91
C ASP A 88 2.92 1.00 18.85
N ARG A 89 2.97 2.22 19.42
CA ARG A 89 1.87 3.20 19.35
C ARG A 89 1.50 3.61 17.92
N ASP A 90 2.50 3.74 17.04
CA ASP A 90 2.34 4.19 15.66
C ASP A 90 2.09 3.01 14.72
N VAL A 91 2.86 1.93 14.90
CA VAL A 91 2.73 0.67 14.17
C VAL A 91 2.88 -0.47 15.17
N HIS A 92 1.78 -1.21 15.38
CA HIS A 92 1.75 -2.31 16.35
C HIS A 92 2.86 -3.33 16.05
N ASP A 93 3.61 -3.75 17.07
CA ASP A 93 4.81 -4.57 16.90
C ASP A 93 4.51 -5.90 16.19
N ASP A 94 3.45 -6.59 16.61
CA ASP A 94 3.02 -7.84 15.98
C ASP A 94 2.70 -7.70 14.49
N SER A 95 2.26 -6.51 14.06
CA SER A 95 1.90 -6.25 12.65
C SER A 95 3.13 -6.22 11.73
N LYS A 96 4.31 -5.87 12.26
CA LYS A 96 5.51 -5.58 11.48
C LYS A 96 6.07 -6.79 10.73
N GLU A 97 5.84 -7.99 11.28
CA GLU A 97 6.32 -9.25 10.70
C GLU A 97 5.19 -10.12 10.12
N THR A 98 3.94 -9.67 10.26
CA THR A 98 2.75 -10.42 9.84
C THR A 98 2.00 -9.69 8.73
N SER A 99 1.33 -8.59 9.07
CA SER A 99 0.38 -7.91 8.21
C SER A 99 0.96 -6.75 7.41
N LEU A 100 1.97 -6.06 7.96
CA LEU A 100 2.67 -4.97 7.29
C LEU A 100 3.33 -5.44 5.98
N PRO A 101 4.06 -6.59 5.94
CA PRO A 101 4.62 -7.08 4.70
C PRO A 101 3.57 -7.44 3.65
N VAL A 102 2.43 -7.99 4.06
CA VAL A 102 1.30 -8.29 3.16
C VAL A 102 0.71 -7.01 2.56
N ALA A 103 0.47 -6.00 3.38
CA ALA A 103 -0.03 -4.70 2.91
C ALA A 103 0.96 -4.04 1.94
N GLY A 104 2.26 -4.10 2.25
CA GLY A 104 3.32 -3.61 1.36
C GLY A 104 3.31 -4.32 0.01
N GLU A 105 3.24 -5.65 -0.01
CA GLU A 105 3.18 -6.43 -1.25
C GLU A 105 1.96 -6.08 -2.10
N ILE A 106 0.79 -5.83 -1.49
CA ILE A 106 -0.40 -5.38 -2.23
C ILE A 106 -0.13 -4.03 -2.91
N VAL A 107 0.42 -3.06 -2.17
CA VAL A 107 0.71 -1.71 -2.70
C VAL A 107 1.69 -1.80 -3.86
N GLU A 108 2.80 -2.51 -3.66
CA GLU A 108 3.84 -2.67 -4.66
C GLU A 108 3.30 -3.33 -5.94
N ALA A 109 2.61 -4.47 -5.80
CA ALA A 109 2.05 -5.19 -6.93
C ALA A 109 0.95 -4.40 -7.66
N TYR A 110 0.10 -3.66 -6.92
CA TYR A 110 -0.93 -2.82 -7.53
C TYR A 110 -0.31 -1.72 -8.39
N VAL A 111 0.64 -0.96 -7.84
CA VAL A 111 1.26 0.17 -8.54
C VAL A 111 2.09 -0.31 -9.74
N GLN A 112 2.79 -1.44 -9.63
CA GLN A 112 3.59 -1.99 -10.73
C GLN A 112 2.77 -2.77 -11.76
N SER A 113 1.49 -3.07 -11.49
CA SER A 113 0.62 -3.80 -12.42
C SER A 113 0.47 -3.05 -13.75
N ARG A 114 0.62 -3.77 -14.87
CA ARG A 114 0.44 -3.21 -16.23
C ARG A 114 -0.99 -2.71 -16.47
N VAL A 115 -1.98 -3.34 -15.83
CA VAL A 115 -3.38 -2.96 -15.92
C VAL A 115 -3.82 -2.44 -14.56
N LYS A 116 -4.44 -1.26 -14.53
CA LYS A 116 -5.00 -0.69 -13.31
C LYS A 116 -6.17 -1.55 -12.83
N ALA A 117 -5.99 -2.23 -11.71
CA ALA A 117 -7.09 -2.93 -11.06
C ALA A 117 -8.15 -1.91 -10.61
N PRO A 118 -9.45 -2.24 -10.73
CA PRO A 118 -10.53 -1.27 -10.54
C PRO A 118 -10.72 -0.90 -9.08
N TRP A 119 -10.39 -1.81 -8.15
CA TRP A 119 -10.57 -1.62 -6.72
C TRP A 119 -9.43 -2.27 -5.93
N TYR A 120 -8.72 -1.48 -5.13
CA TYR A 120 -7.72 -1.96 -4.18
C TYR A 120 -8.35 -2.87 -3.11
N ILE A 121 -9.60 -2.65 -2.73
CA ILE A 121 -10.31 -3.47 -1.74
C ILE A 121 -10.43 -4.94 -2.16
N ASP A 122 -10.41 -5.27 -3.46
CA ASP A 122 -10.43 -6.67 -3.91
C ASP A 122 -9.16 -7.40 -3.47
N LEU A 123 -8.00 -6.75 -3.57
CA LEU A 123 -6.71 -7.29 -3.12
C LEU A 123 -6.62 -7.40 -1.60
N LEU A 124 -7.30 -6.51 -0.86
CA LEU A 124 -7.47 -6.64 0.57
C LEU A 124 -8.36 -7.84 0.91
N ASN A 125 -9.53 -7.95 0.27
CA ASN A 125 -10.53 -8.99 0.53
C ASN A 125 -9.97 -10.41 0.36
N ILE A 126 -9.17 -10.65 -0.68
CA ILE A 126 -8.54 -11.97 -0.88
C ILE A 126 -7.45 -12.27 0.16
N ASN A 127 -6.94 -11.26 0.87
CA ASN A 127 -5.90 -11.40 1.89
C ASN A 127 -6.41 -11.21 3.32
N ILE A 128 -7.72 -11.03 3.53
CA ILE A 128 -8.33 -10.97 4.87
C ILE A 128 -7.89 -12.21 5.68
N ASP A 129 -7.46 -11.98 6.91
CA ASP A 129 -6.92 -12.97 7.87
C ASP A 129 -5.70 -13.78 7.39
N ASN A 130 -5.03 -13.34 6.32
CA ASN A 130 -3.77 -13.92 5.89
C ASN A 130 -2.56 -13.15 6.45
N PHE A 131 -1.73 -13.85 7.22
CA PHE A 131 -0.48 -13.33 7.79
C PHE A 131 0.78 -13.89 7.11
N ASP A 132 0.60 -14.77 6.11
CA ASP A 132 1.71 -15.36 5.36
C ASP A 132 1.95 -14.60 4.05
N LEU A 133 3.13 -13.99 3.94
CA LEU A 133 3.54 -13.23 2.76
C LEU A 133 3.62 -14.11 1.50
N ALA A 134 4.03 -15.37 1.63
CA ALA A 134 4.13 -16.27 0.49
C ALA A 134 2.75 -16.57 -0.11
N THR A 135 1.75 -16.76 0.75
CA THR A 135 0.34 -16.91 0.36
C THR A 135 -0.20 -15.61 -0.24
N ALA A 136 0.11 -14.45 0.35
CA ALA A 136 -0.32 -13.16 -0.18
C ALA A 136 0.15 -12.94 -1.62
N ARG A 137 1.44 -13.18 -1.89
CA ARG A 137 2.03 -13.11 -3.23
C ARG A 137 1.29 -13.96 -4.25
N LYS A 138 0.92 -15.20 -3.89
CA LYS A 138 0.16 -16.09 -4.76
C LYS A 138 -1.22 -15.54 -5.06
N ARG A 139 -1.94 -15.06 -4.03
CA ARG A 139 -3.31 -14.53 -4.17
C ARG A 139 -3.34 -13.24 -4.99
N ILE A 140 -2.43 -12.32 -4.71
CA ILE A 140 -2.27 -11.05 -5.42
C ILE A 140 -1.98 -11.31 -6.91
N ARG A 141 -1.00 -12.17 -7.20
CA ARG A 141 -0.67 -12.54 -8.59
C ARG A 141 -1.86 -13.17 -9.30
N MET A 142 -2.53 -14.12 -8.66
CA MET A 142 -3.72 -14.77 -9.22
C MET A 142 -4.81 -13.74 -9.59
N TYR A 143 -5.10 -12.77 -8.71
CA TYR A 143 -6.07 -11.72 -9.02
C TYR A 143 -5.63 -10.83 -10.18
N LEU A 144 -4.39 -10.32 -10.14
CA LEU A 144 -3.88 -9.41 -11.16
C LEU A 144 -3.78 -10.09 -12.54
N ASP A 145 -3.38 -11.36 -12.58
CA ASP A 145 -3.30 -12.15 -13.81
C ASP A 145 -4.71 -12.41 -14.39
N ALA A 146 -5.67 -12.79 -13.56
CA ALA A 146 -7.06 -12.98 -13.99
C ALA A 146 -7.66 -11.67 -14.54
N PHE A 147 -7.47 -10.57 -13.82
CA PHE A 147 -7.97 -9.27 -14.26
C PHE A 147 -7.29 -8.79 -15.56
N ALA A 148 -5.98 -8.98 -15.69
CA ALA A 148 -5.25 -8.60 -16.90
C ALA A 148 -5.60 -9.49 -18.11
N ALA A 149 -5.98 -10.75 -17.89
CA ALA A 149 -6.34 -11.69 -18.95
C ALA A 149 -7.70 -11.38 -19.56
N ASP A 150 -8.74 -11.19 -18.73
CA ASP A 150 -10.13 -11.06 -19.21
C ASP A 150 -11.02 -10.12 -18.38
N GLY A 151 -10.46 -9.40 -17.42
CA GLY A 151 -11.21 -8.50 -16.53
C GLY A 151 -11.92 -9.22 -15.39
N THR A 152 -11.67 -10.52 -15.17
CA THR A 152 -12.22 -11.26 -14.04
C THR A 152 -11.76 -10.65 -12.72
N ARG A 153 -12.72 -10.30 -11.86
CA ARG A 153 -12.48 -9.83 -10.50
C ARG A 153 -12.68 -10.95 -9.49
N ILE A 154 -11.79 -11.03 -8.52
CA ILE A 154 -11.91 -11.91 -7.35
C ILE A 154 -12.20 -11.03 -6.15
N THR A 155 -13.48 -10.92 -5.80
CA THR A 155 -13.95 -9.91 -4.83
C THR A 155 -14.18 -10.46 -3.42
N LYS A 156 -14.11 -11.79 -3.24
CA LYS A 156 -14.37 -12.48 -1.97
C LYS A 156 -13.10 -13.09 -1.39
N ASN A 157 -13.08 -13.27 -0.07
CA ASN A 157 -12.06 -14.09 0.57
C ASN A 157 -12.18 -15.54 0.09
N LEU A 158 -11.06 -16.16 -0.24
CA LEU A 158 -10.97 -17.53 -0.75
C LEU A 158 -11.13 -18.58 0.36
N ASP A 159 -10.90 -18.19 1.62
CA ASP A 159 -10.98 -19.07 2.78
C ASP A 159 -12.39 -19.14 3.37
N PHE A 160 -13.27 -18.20 3.00
CA PHE A 160 -14.65 -18.16 3.47
C PHE A 160 -15.53 -18.87 2.44
N ALA A 161 -15.88 -20.13 2.76
CA ALA A 161 -16.77 -20.97 1.95
C ALA A 161 -18.22 -20.49 1.99
#